data_AF-A0A6N7X8M3-F1
#
_entry.id   AF-A0A6N7X8M3-F1
#
_cell.length_a   1.000
_cell.length_b   1.000
_cell.length_c   1.000
_cell.angle_alpha   90.00
_cell.angle_beta   90.00
_cell.angle_gamma   90.00
#
_symmetry.space_group_name_H-M   'P 1'
#
loop_
_entity.id
_entity.type
_entity.pdbx_description
1 polymer ?
#
loop_
_entity_poly.entity_id
_entity_poly.type
_entity_poly.pdbx_seq_one_letter_code
_entity_poly.pdbx_strand_id
1 'polypeptide(L)'
;MLAEWARRGTPRQVEFLLSYLEAEAASRDASKRASLLRRCALPAPKTFDGYDWSAVSWPDGFGRDDLLSLSFMRGREDLVLMGDVGTGKTHMASALCVMCCEEKVEARFFTASSLVMRLRRANDDGRLDRELAQIGRAELLVIDELGFLPLDAEGARLLFQVVSQAYETQSVVFTTNLEFSRWGSVFGDDQMAAAVIDRVVHHGRLLRFRGESYRVRHALMQGGAQKG
;
A
#
# COMPACT_ATOMS: atom_id res chain seq x y z
N MET A 1 24.77 35.42 0.37
CA MET A 1 24.82 34.90 1.75
C MET A 1 25.65 33.60 1.84
N LEU A 2 25.22 32.44 1.33
CA LEU A 2 26.01 31.18 1.42
C LEU A 2 27.39 31.23 0.73
N ALA A 3 27.46 31.77 -0.48
CA ALA A 3 28.72 31.95 -1.21
C ALA A 3 29.70 32.94 -0.56
N GLU A 4 29.21 33.77 0.35
CA GLU A 4 30.02 34.76 1.09
C GLU A 4 30.60 34.14 2.36
N TRP A 5 29.82 33.28 3.03
CA TRP A 5 30.28 32.44 4.15
C TRP A 5 31.31 31.40 3.71
N ALA A 6 31.14 30.79 2.53
CA ALA A 6 32.09 29.83 1.98
C ALA A 6 33.50 30.42 1.77
N ARG A 7 33.61 31.73 1.50
CA ARG A 7 34.91 32.42 1.35
C ARG A 7 35.62 32.70 2.69
N ARG A 8 34.92 32.54 3.82
CA ARG A 8 35.47 32.77 5.17
C ARG A 8 36.13 31.53 5.76
N GLY A 9 35.79 30.34 5.26
CA GLY A 9 36.38 29.08 5.70
C GLY A 9 37.59 28.69 4.84
N THR A 10 38.58 28.05 5.46
CA THR A 10 39.61 27.33 4.72
C THR A 10 39.00 26.16 3.94
N PRO A 11 39.63 25.66 2.85
CA PRO A 11 39.11 24.53 2.09
C PRO A 11 38.73 23.33 2.96
N ARG A 12 39.58 22.99 3.94
CA ARG A 12 39.34 21.89 4.88
C ARG A 12 38.14 22.12 5.81
N GLN A 13 37.87 23.35 6.22
CA GLN A 13 36.69 23.69 7.02
C GLN A 13 35.40 23.60 6.19
N VAL A 14 35.47 24.01 4.92
CA VAL A 14 34.35 23.89 3.98
C VAL A 14 34.05 22.42 3.70
N GLU A 15 35.07 21.61 3.42
CA GLU A 15 34.94 20.15 3.24
C GLU A 15 34.33 19.47 4.48
N PHE A 16 34.85 19.78 5.67
CA PHE A 16 34.30 19.24 6.91
C PHE A 16 32.82 19.60 7.09
N LEU A 17 32.46 20.87 6.88
CA LEU A 17 31.09 21.33 7.01
C LEU A 17 30.18 20.68 5.97
N LEU A 18 30.64 20.53 4.72
CA LEU A 18 29.91 19.83 3.67
C LEU A 18 29.63 18.38 4.09
N SER A 19 30.66 17.62 4.48
CA SER A 19 30.50 16.23 4.91
C SER A 19 29.59 16.09 6.13
N TYR A 20 29.65 17.03 7.07
CA TYR A 20 28.75 17.06 8.22
C TYR A 20 27.29 17.28 7.80
N LEU A 21 27.04 18.27 6.93
CA LEU A 21 25.70 18.57 6.44
C LEU A 21 25.12 17.43 5.58
N GLU A 22 25.96 16.77 4.77
CA GLU A 22 25.58 15.56 4.02
C GLU A 22 25.20 14.42 4.96
N ALA A 23 25.99 14.18 6.01
CA ALA A 23 25.70 13.16 7.02
C ALA A 23 24.42 13.49 7.80
N GLU A 24 24.20 14.76 8.16
CA GLU A 24 22.97 15.21 8.81
C GLU A 24 21.75 15.00 7.91
N ALA A 25 21.84 15.39 6.63
CA ALA A 25 20.77 15.20 5.66
C ALA A 25 20.43 13.71 5.50
N ALA A 26 21.44 12.85 5.36
CA ALA A 26 21.25 11.39 5.30
C ALA A 26 20.59 10.84 6.57
N SER A 27 20.99 11.32 7.75
CA SER A 27 20.40 10.91 9.04
C SER A 27 18.92 11.33 9.17
N ARG A 28 18.59 12.55 8.74
CA ARG A 28 17.20 13.05 8.71
C ARG A 28 16.34 12.24 7.74
N ASP A 29 16.84 11.94 6.56
CA ASP A 29 16.15 11.12 5.57
C ASP A 29 15.91 9.70 6.08
N ALA A 30 16.93 9.05 6.67
CA ALA A 30 16.77 7.73 7.27
C ALA A 30 15.73 7.73 8.41
N SER A 31 15.76 8.75 9.27
CA SER A 31 14.78 8.92 10.35
C SER A 31 13.35 9.11 9.81
N LYS A 32 13.19 9.84 8.71
CA LYS A 32 11.91 10.04 8.03
C LYS A 32 11.38 8.73 7.46
N ARG A 33 12.18 7.98 6.69
CA ARG A 33 11.82 6.67 6.13
C ARG A 33 11.38 5.70 7.23
N ALA A 34 12.17 5.59 8.30
CA ALA A 34 11.85 4.74 9.44
C ALA A 34 10.54 5.15 10.14
N SER A 35 10.28 6.45 10.27
CA SER A 35 9.02 6.97 10.82
C SER A 35 7.82 6.61 9.94
N LEU A 36 7.94 6.76 8.63
CA LEU A 36 6.88 6.42 7.68
C LEU A 36 6.58 4.92 7.69
N LEU A 37 7.61 4.06 7.67
CA LEU A 37 7.44 2.60 7.79
C LEU A 37 6.70 2.20 9.07
N ARG A 38 7.05 2.80 10.21
CA ARG A 38 6.33 2.56 11.48
C ARG A 38 4.86 2.98 11.40
N ARG A 39 4.57 4.13 10.77
CA ARG A 39 3.19 4.65 10.61
C ARG A 39 2.36 3.87 9.61
N CYS A 40 3.01 3.24 8.62
CA CYS A 40 2.37 2.35 7.65
C CYS A 40 1.76 1.11 8.33
N ALA A 41 2.33 0.68 9.47
CA ALA A 41 1.84 -0.43 10.30
C ALA A 41 1.76 -1.78 9.56
N LEU A 42 2.76 -2.06 8.72
CA LEU A 42 2.85 -3.34 7.99
C LEU A 42 2.94 -4.54 8.97
N PRO A 43 2.20 -5.64 8.72
CA PRO A 43 2.34 -6.87 9.50
C PRO A 43 3.76 -7.43 9.43
N ALA A 44 4.36 -7.38 8.23
CA ALA A 44 5.75 -7.71 7.99
C ALA A 44 6.23 -6.91 6.77
N PRO A 45 7.32 -6.11 6.87
CA PRO A 45 7.91 -5.47 5.71
C PRO A 45 8.34 -6.50 4.66
N LYS A 46 8.01 -6.24 3.40
CA LYS A 46 8.40 -7.07 2.25
C LYS A 46 9.07 -6.20 1.19
N THR A 47 9.91 -6.82 0.38
CA THR A 47 10.54 -6.19 -0.78
C THR A 47 10.24 -7.02 -2.03
N PHE A 48 10.54 -6.50 -3.21
CA PHE A 48 10.44 -7.28 -4.45
C PHE A 48 11.67 -8.20 -4.69
N ASP A 49 12.61 -8.24 -3.76
CA ASP A 49 13.74 -9.17 -3.83
C ASP A 49 13.24 -10.61 -3.72
N GLY A 50 13.66 -11.46 -4.67
CA GLY A 50 13.18 -12.84 -4.81
C GLY A 50 11.68 -12.98 -5.10
N TYR A 51 10.96 -11.91 -5.49
CA TYR A 51 9.53 -11.99 -5.79
C TYR A 51 9.27 -12.74 -7.11
N ASP A 52 8.35 -13.71 -7.07
CA ASP A 52 7.93 -14.50 -8.23
C ASP A 52 6.87 -13.75 -9.05
N TRP A 53 7.28 -13.18 -10.18
CA TRP A 53 6.42 -12.43 -11.10
C TRP A 53 5.65 -13.31 -12.07
N SER A 54 5.97 -14.60 -12.18
CA SER A 54 5.34 -15.51 -13.16
C SER A 54 3.85 -15.72 -12.91
N ALA A 55 3.43 -15.54 -11.65
CA ALA A 55 2.03 -15.63 -11.24
C ALA A 55 1.20 -14.38 -11.61
N VAL A 56 1.82 -13.29 -12.07
CA VAL A 56 1.15 -12.00 -12.32
C VAL A 56 0.80 -11.84 -13.79
N SER A 57 -0.49 -11.70 -14.07
CA SER A 57 -1.03 -11.27 -15.35
C SER A 57 -1.32 -9.77 -15.29
N TRP A 58 -0.71 -9.04 -16.22
CA TRP A 58 -0.76 -7.59 -16.30
C TRP A 58 -1.89 -7.10 -17.23
N PRO A 59 -2.51 -5.95 -16.96
CA PRO A 59 -3.43 -5.31 -17.89
C PRO A 59 -2.67 -4.59 -19.02
N ASP A 60 -3.36 -4.30 -20.11
CA ASP A 60 -2.76 -3.60 -21.25
C ASP A 60 -2.25 -2.20 -20.85
N GLY A 61 -1.05 -1.86 -21.34
CA GLY A 61 -0.42 -0.56 -21.09
C GLY A 61 0.06 -0.32 -19.65
N PHE A 62 0.12 -1.36 -18.82
CA PHE A 62 0.69 -1.28 -17.48
C PHE A 62 1.53 -2.52 -17.18
N GLY A 63 2.79 -2.33 -16.83
CA GLY A 63 3.73 -3.42 -16.59
C GLY A 63 4.45 -3.35 -15.25
N ARG A 64 5.41 -4.26 -15.10
CA ARG A 64 6.28 -4.33 -13.93
C ARG A 64 7.03 -3.02 -13.69
N ASP A 65 7.56 -2.40 -14.75
CA ASP A 65 8.36 -1.18 -14.62
C ASP A 65 7.51 0.03 -14.17
N ASP A 66 6.25 0.09 -14.61
CA ASP A 66 5.29 1.11 -14.16
C ASP A 66 4.99 0.96 -12.66
N LEU A 67 4.81 -0.29 -12.21
CA LEU A 67 4.58 -0.63 -10.81
C LEU A 67 5.81 -0.34 -9.94
N LEU A 68 7.02 -0.74 -10.38
CA LEU A 68 8.27 -0.52 -9.64
C LEU A 68 8.70 0.95 -9.63
N SER A 69 8.29 1.75 -10.60
CA SER A 69 8.54 3.20 -10.60
C SER A 69 7.51 3.99 -9.78
N LEU A 70 6.46 3.33 -9.25
CA LEU A 70 5.32 3.95 -8.58
C LEU A 70 4.60 5.00 -9.45
N SER A 71 4.75 4.92 -10.78
CA SER A 71 4.28 5.95 -11.71
C SER A 71 2.76 6.12 -11.69
N PHE A 72 2.02 5.03 -11.47
CA PHE A 72 0.56 5.01 -11.34
C PHE A 72 0.05 5.96 -10.23
N MET A 73 0.85 6.18 -9.18
CA MET A 73 0.48 7.07 -8.09
C MET A 73 0.43 8.54 -8.48
N ARG A 74 1.11 8.95 -9.56
CA ARG A 74 1.06 10.32 -10.08
C ARG A 74 -0.31 10.67 -10.64
N GLY A 75 -0.97 9.69 -11.26
CA GLY A 75 -2.32 9.81 -11.81
C GLY A 75 -3.42 9.47 -10.81
N ARG A 76 -3.07 9.17 -9.55
CA ARG A 76 -3.99 8.63 -8.53
C ARG A 76 -4.74 7.38 -9.02
N GLU A 77 -4.05 6.55 -9.81
CA GLU A 77 -4.61 5.29 -10.29
C GLU A 77 -4.69 4.27 -9.14
N ASP A 78 -5.72 3.44 -9.15
CA ASP A 78 -5.90 2.34 -8.19
C ASP A 78 -5.30 1.04 -8.72
N LEU A 79 -4.93 0.12 -7.84
CA LEU A 79 -4.55 -1.25 -8.22
C LEU A 79 -5.48 -2.26 -7.57
N VAL A 80 -6.04 -3.16 -8.37
CA VAL A 80 -6.77 -4.33 -7.85
C VAL A 80 -5.91 -5.56 -8.05
N LEU A 81 -5.36 -6.08 -6.96
CA LEU A 81 -4.63 -7.33 -6.94
C LEU A 81 -5.66 -8.44 -6.69
N MET A 82 -6.01 -9.19 -7.73
CA MET A 82 -7.09 -10.18 -7.68
C MET A 82 -6.58 -11.58 -7.97
N GLY A 83 -6.93 -12.57 -7.15
CA GLY A 83 -6.63 -13.98 -7.43
C GLY A 83 -6.59 -14.87 -6.20
N ASP A 84 -6.17 -16.13 -6.38
CA ASP A 84 -6.24 -17.15 -5.34
C ASP A 84 -5.34 -16.87 -4.13
N VAL A 85 -5.65 -17.47 -2.99
CA VAL A 85 -4.89 -17.28 -1.74
C VAL A 85 -3.45 -17.79 -1.90
N GLY A 86 -2.49 -17.04 -1.36
CA GLY A 86 -1.07 -17.44 -1.36
C GLY A 86 -0.31 -17.18 -2.66
N THR A 87 -0.89 -16.44 -3.61
CA THR A 87 -0.26 -16.10 -4.90
C THR A 87 0.65 -14.85 -4.88
N GLY A 88 0.79 -14.18 -3.74
CA GLY A 88 1.72 -13.04 -3.59
C GLY A 88 1.07 -11.64 -3.52
N LYS A 89 -0.26 -11.52 -3.62
CA LYS A 89 -0.98 -10.23 -3.55
C LYS A 89 -0.59 -9.33 -2.36
N THR A 90 -0.71 -9.86 -1.14
CA THR A 90 -0.37 -9.15 0.09
C THR A 90 1.12 -8.80 0.16
N HIS A 91 1.99 -9.66 -0.39
CA HIS A 91 3.44 -9.38 -0.48
C HIS A 91 3.69 -8.20 -1.41
N MET A 92 3.10 -8.20 -2.61
CA MET A 92 3.20 -7.08 -3.55
C MET A 92 2.71 -5.78 -2.92
N ALA A 93 1.53 -5.78 -2.30
CA ALA A 93 0.98 -4.60 -1.65
C ALA A 93 1.88 -4.09 -0.50
N SER A 94 2.44 -5.02 0.30
CA SER A 94 3.39 -4.67 1.37
C SER A 94 4.70 -4.11 0.82
N ALA A 95 5.20 -4.65 -0.28
CA ALA A 95 6.42 -4.17 -0.95
C ALA A 95 6.23 -2.78 -1.55
N LEU A 96 5.06 -2.48 -2.14
CA LEU A 96 4.71 -1.14 -2.60
C LEU A 96 4.71 -0.12 -1.46
N CYS A 97 4.16 -0.46 -0.29
CA CYS A 97 4.24 0.40 0.89
C CYS A 97 5.68 0.68 1.32
N VAL A 98 6.54 -0.34 1.33
CA VAL A 98 7.96 -0.18 1.65
C VAL A 98 8.63 0.76 0.65
N MET A 99 8.41 0.56 -0.64
CA MET A 99 8.96 1.43 -1.69
C MET A 99 8.50 2.89 -1.53
N CYS A 100 7.21 3.12 -1.25
CA CYS A 100 6.71 4.47 -0.98
C CYS A 100 7.45 5.11 0.21
N CYS A 101 7.60 4.37 1.31
CA CYS A 101 8.28 4.88 2.49
C CYS A 101 9.76 5.19 2.23
N GLU A 102 10.45 4.38 1.41
CA GLU A 102 11.82 4.64 0.95
C GLU A 102 11.91 5.91 0.09
N GLU A 103 10.92 6.17 -0.76
CA GLU A 103 10.76 7.42 -1.52
C GLU A 103 10.22 8.59 -0.65
N LYS A 104 10.15 8.41 0.67
CA LYS A 104 9.65 9.40 1.65
C LYS A 104 8.18 9.80 1.43
N VAL A 105 7.42 8.98 0.72
CA VAL A 105 5.97 9.10 0.49
C VAL A 105 5.22 8.35 1.59
N GLU A 106 4.17 8.98 2.15
CA GLU A 106 3.37 8.35 3.20
C GLU A 106 2.46 7.26 2.61
N ALA A 107 2.61 6.03 3.11
CA ALA A 107 1.75 4.90 2.79
C ALA A 107 1.07 4.36 4.06
N ARG A 108 -0.10 3.75 3.89
CA ARG A 108 -0.83 3.07 4.96
C ARG A 108 -1.28 1.69 4.51
N PHE A 109 -1.22 0.74 5.43
CA PHE A 109 -1.65 -0.63 5.20
C PHE A 109 -2.69 -1.03 6.24
N PHE A 110 -3.82 -1.54 5.77
CA PHE A 110 -4.85 -2.12 6.62
C PHE A 110 -5.42 -3.37 5.95
N THR A 111 -5.77 -4.39 6.74
CA THR A 111 -6.79 -5.33 6.26
C THR A 111 -8.14 -4.63 6.29
N ALA A 112 -9.07 -5.00 5.40
CA ALA A 112 -10.41 -4.41 5.35
C ALA A 112 -11.13 -4.49 6.72
N SER A 113 -11.00 -5.63 7.42
CA SER A 113 -11.56 -5.82 8.76
C SER A 113 -10.91 -4.92 9.82
N SER A 114 -9.59 -4.77 9.81
CA SER A 114 -8.88 -3.90 10.76
C SER A 114 -9.21 -2.42 10.55
N LEU A 115 -9.39 -2.01 9.29
CA LEU A 115 -9.79 -0.66 8.93
C LEU A 115 -11.20 -0.35 9.45
N VAL A 116 -12.16 -1.24 9.19
CA VAL A 116 -13.53 -1.09 9.70
C VAL A 116 -13.55 -1.02 11.22
N MET A 117 -12.83 -1.90 11.91
CA MET A 117 -12.75 -1.88 13.38
C MET A 117 -12.17 -0.57 13.92
N ARG A 118 -11.16 -0.02 13.24
CA ARG A 118 -10.56 1.27 13.58
C ARG A 118 -11.54 2.43 13.40
N LEU A 119 -12.28 2.44 12.29
CA LEU A 119 -13.27 3.46 11.98
C LEU A 119 -14.47 3.39 12.93
N ARG A 120 -14.95 2.19 13.28
CA ARG A 120 -16.00 1.99 14.29
C ARG A 120 -15.63 2.62 15.61
N ARG A 121 -14.44 2.28 16.14
CA ARG A 121 -13.95 2.89 17.38
C ARG A 121 -13.87 4.42 17.28
N ALA A 122 -13.40 4.95 16.14
CA ALA A 122 -13.36 6.39 15.94
C ALA A 122 -14.77 7.01 15.86
N ASN A 123 -15.75 6.30 15.31
CA ASN A 123 -17.14 6.72 15.25
C ASN A 123 -17.79 6.73 16.64
N ASP A 124 -17.62 5.65 17.40
CA ASP A 124 -18.09 5.54 18.79
C ASP A 124 -17.51 6.64 19.69
N ASP A 125 -16.25 7.00 19.45
CA ASP A 125 -15.52 8.07 20.14
C ASP A 125 -15.84 9.50 19.60
N GLY A 126 -16.72 9.65 18.61
CA GLY A 126 -17.08 10.96 18.03
C GLY A 126 -15.97 11.66 17.25
N ARG A 127 -15.01 10.90 16.69
CA ARG A 127 -13.79 11.39 16.04
C ARG A 127 -13.54 10.74 14.68
N LEU A 128 -14.60 10.27 14.02
CA LEU A 128 -14.55 9.63 12.70
C LEU A 128 -13.90 10.53 11.64
N ASP A 129 -14.32 11.80 11.53
CA ASP A 129 -13.77 12.75 10.55
C ASP A 129 -12.26 12.95 10.73
N ARG A 130 -11.80 13.00 11.98
CA ARG A 130 -10.38 13.11 12.29
C ARG A 130 -9.61 11.85 11.88
N GLU A 131 -10.20 10.67 12.04
CA GLU A 131 -9.59 9.41 11.65
C GLU A 131 -9.50 9.28 10.12
N LEU A 132 -10.58 9.60 9.43
CA LEU A 132 -10.66 9.68 7.97
C LEU A 132 -9.61 10.66 7.41
N ALA A 133 -9.53 11.87 7.97
CA ALA A 133 -8.51 12.86 7.59
C ALA A 133 -7.07 12.38 7.86
N GLN A 134 -6.84 11.53 8.87
CA GLN A 134 -5.51 10.94 9.12
C GLN A 134 -5.14 9.84 8.13
N ILE A 135 -6.12 9.06 7.68
CA ILE A 135 -5.95 8.05 6.63
C ILE A 135 -5.70 8.74 5.29
N GLY A 136 -6.43 9.82 5.00
CA GLY A 136 -6.31 10.63 3.79
C GLY A 136 -4.98 11.36 3.60
N ARG A 137 -4.08 11.37 4.60
CA ARG A 137 -2.72 11.94 4.47
C ARG A 137 -1.77 11.07 3.66
N ALA A 138 -2.08 9.78 3.52
CA ALA A 138 -1.25 8.88 2.75
C ALA A 138 -1.47 9.09 1.25
N GLU A 139 -0.43 9.00 0.45
CA GLU A 139 -0.61 8.98 -1.01
C GLU A 139 -0.91 7.57 -1.52
N LEU A 140 -0.48 6.54 -0.77
CA LEU A 140 -0.83 5.14 -1.02
C LEU A 140 -1.64 4.57 0.15
N LEU A 141 -2.82 4.05 -0.13
CA LEU A 141 -3.65 3.30 0.83
C LEU A 141 -3.79 1.85 0.38
N VAL A 142 -3.35 0.89 1.19
CA VAL A 142 -3.59 -0.53 0.95
C VAL A 142 -4.77 -1.01 1.80
N ILE A 143 -5.73 -1.64 1.13
CA ILE A 143 -6.86 -2.35 1.72
C ILE A 143 -6.72 -3.83 1.36
N ASP A 144 -6.07 -4.58 2.25
CA ASP A 144 -5.77 -6.00 2.11
C ASP A 144 -6.96 -6.88 2.54
N GLU A 145 -7.06 -8.08 1.95
CA GLU A 145 -8.07 -9.09 2.29
C GLU A 145 -9.53 -8.60 2.13
N LEU A 146 -9.79 -7.77 1.12
CA LEU A 146 -11.13 -7.29 0.81
C LEU A 146 -12.06 -8.45 0.47
N GLY A 147 -13.12 -8.60 1.25
CA GLY A 147 -14.12 -9.66 1.11
C GLY A 147 -13.72 -11.03 1.67
N PHE A 148 -12.62 -11.10 2.44
CA PHE A 148 -12.24 -12.31 3.15
C PHE A 148 -13.12 -12.60 4.37
N LEU A 149 -13.43 -11.56 5.16
CA LEU A 149 -14.39 -11.63 6.26
C LEU A 149 -15.65 -10.83 5.90
N PRO A 150 -16.84 -11.31 6.28
CA PRO A 150 -18.06 -10.55 6.08
C PRO A 150 -18.04 -9.27 6.91
N LEU A 151 -18.48 -8.18 6.30
CA LEU A 151 -18.74 -6.91 6.97
C LEU A 151 -20.25 -6.76 7.13
N ASP A 152 -20.67 -6.20 8.25
CA ASP A 152 -22.06 -5.79 8.42
C ASP A 152 -22.33 -4.43 7.74
N ALA A 153 -23.58 -3.99 7.72
CA ALA A 153 -24.01 -2.82 6.97
C ALA A 153 -23.29 -1.52 7.40
N GLU A 154 -23.03 -1.35 8.69
CA GLU A 154 -22.26 -0.20 9.18
C GLU A 154 -20.79 -0.29 8.77
N GLY A 155 -20.17 -1.47 8.88
CA GLY A 155 -18.79 -1.66 8.44
C GLY A 155 -18.59 -1.39 6.95
N ALA A 156 -19.51 -1.87 6.12
CA ALA A 156 -19.55 -1.61 4.70
C ALA A 156 -19.64 -0.10 4.37
N ARG A 157 -20.50 0.64 5.08
CA ARG A 157 -20.62 2.11 4.93
C ARG A 157 -19.35 2.85 5.32
N LEU A 158 -18.71 2.47 6.43
CA LEU A 158 -17.45 3.09 6.85
C LEU A 158 -16.33 2.82 5.84
N LEU A 159 -16.24 1.60 5.31
CA LEU A 159 -15.27 1.27 4.27
C LEU A 159 -15.54 2.06 2.98
N PHE A 160 -16.80 2.18 2.58
CA PHE A 160 -17.20 3.00 1.43
C PHE A 160 -16.82 4.47 1.59
N GLN A 161 -16.94 5.05 2.78
CA GLN A 161 -16.50 6.43 3.04
C GLN A 161 -15.00 6.60 2.80
N VAL A 162 -14.17 5.64 3.24
CA VAL A 162 -12.72 5.68 2.98
C VAL A 162 -12.44 5.66 1.48
N VAL A 163 -13.02 4.70 0.76
CA VAL A 163 -12.81 4.59 -0.71
C VAL A 163 -13.33 5.83 -1.44
N SER A 164 -14.42 6.42 -0.96
CA SER A 164 -14.97 7.65 -1.53
C SER A 164 -14.09 8.87 -1.31
N GLN A 165 -13.45 9.00 -0.16
CA GLN A 165 -12.53 10.11 0.11
C GLN A 165 -11.19 9.95 -0.60
N ALA A 166 -10.75 8.71 -0.80
CA ALA A 166 -9.51 8.40 -1.51
C ALA A 166 -9.60 8.70 -3.01
N TYR A 167 -10.80 8.69 -3.60
CA TYR A 167 -11.03 8.95 -5.01
C TYR A 167 -10.38 10.27 -5.46
N GLU A 168 -9.56 10.21 -6.51
CA GLU A 168 -8.78 11.33 -7.09
C GLU A 168 -7.79 12.02 -6.12
N THR A 169 -7.64 11.55 -4.87
CA THR A 169 -6.74 12.15 -3.88
C THR A 169 -5.62 11.21 -3.43
N GLN A 170 -5.87 9.90 -3.43
CA GLN A 170 -4.93 8.84 -3.07
C GLN A 170 -4.94 7.76 -4.16
N SER A 171 -3.88 6.96 -4.24
CA SER A 171 -3.94 5.68 -4.93
C SER A 171 -4.30 4.57 -3.95
N VAL A 172 -5.27 3.74 -4.29
CA VAL A 172 -5.72 2.63 -3.45
C VAL A 172 -5.30 1.30 -4.05
N VAL A 173 -4.67 0.45 -3.24
CA VAL A 173 -4.35 -0.93 -3.62
C VAL A 173 -5.27 -1.87 -2.86
N PHE A 174 -6.11 -2.58 -3.59
CA PHE A 174 -6.97 -3.62 -3.03
C PHE A 174 -6.32 -4.98 -3.24
N THR A 175 -6.38 -5.85 -2.22
CA THR A 175 -6.13 -7.27 -2.43
C THR A 175 -7.41 -8.05 -2.19
N THR A 176 -7.75 -8.95 -3.12
CA THR A 176 -8.96 -9.75 -3.01
C THR A 176 -8.84 -11.08 -3.76
N ASN A 177 -9.62 -12.07 -3.36
CA ASN A 177 -9.90 -13.28 -4.12
C ASN A 177 -11.30 -13.26 -4.74
N LEU A 178 -12.04 -12.16 -4.59
CA LEU A 178 -13.38 -11.99 -5.13
C LEU A 178 -13.34 -11.25 -6.48
N GLU A 179 -14.05 -11.79 -7.46
CA GLU A 179 -14.41 -11.06 -8.68
C GLU A 179 -15.32 -9.87 -8.34
N PHE A 180 -15.31 -8.82 -9.18
CA PHE A 180 -16.09 -7.59 -8.95
C PHE A 180 -17.59 -7.85 -8.77
N SER A 181 -18.16 -8.85 -9.46
CA SER A 181 -19.56 -9.23 -9.31
C SER A 181 -19.95 -9.68 -7.90
N ARG A 182 -18.97 -9.98 -7.04
CA ARG A 182 -19.19 -10.37 -5.64
C ARG A 182 -18.94 -9.23 -4.65
N TRP A 183 -18.56 -8.03 -5.09
CA TRP A 183 -18.29 -6.92 -4.18
C TRP A 183 -19.56 -6.39 -3.51
N GLY A 184 -20.75 -6.68 -4.04
CA GLY A 184 -22.03 -6.40 -3.37
C GLY A 184 -22.12 -6.98 -1.97
N SER A 185 -21.56 -8.18 -1.74
CA SER A 185 -21.54 -8.79 -0.39
C SER A 185 -20.56 -8.11 0.58
N VAL A 186 -19.60 -7.34 0.06
CA VAL A 186 -18.60 -6.62 0.86
C VAL A 186 -19.09 -5.22 1.22
N PHE A 187 -19.72 -4.53 0.27
CA PHE A 187 -20.23 -3.17 0.45
C PHE A 187 -21.71 -3.11 0.87
N GLY A 188 -22.31 -4.26 1.18
CA GLY A 188 -23.66 -4.37 1.76
C GLY A 188 -24.78 -4.41 0.73
N ASP A 189 -24.61 -3.77 -0.42
CA ASP A 189 -25.51 -3.86 -1.56
C ASP A 189 -24.78 -3.64 -2.90
N ASP A 190 -25.46 -4.01 -3.99
CA ASP A 190 -24.92 -3.91 -5.35
C ASP A 190 -24.76 -2.46 -5.83
N GLN A 191 -25.50 -1.50 -5.26
CA GLN A 191 -25.43 -0.10 -5.65
C GLN A 191 -24.15 0.57 -5.13
N MET A 192 -23.83 0.36 -3.85
CA MET A 192 -22.58 0.82 -3.24
C MET A 192 -21.38 0.13 -3.89
N ALA A 193 -21.48 -1.17 -4.15
CA ALA A 193 -20.44 -1.91 -4.85
C ALA A 193 -20.22 -1.36 -6.27
N ALA A 194 -21.30 -1.12 -7.03
CA ALA A 194 -21.20 -0.53 -8.36
C ALA A 194 -20.52 0.85 -8.32
N ALA A 195 -20.84 1.70 -7.35
CA ALA A 195 -20.19 3.00 -7.20
C ALA A 195 -18.69 2.90 -6.89
N VAL A 196 -18.27 1.89 -6.12
CA VAL A 196 -16.84 1.63 -5.88
C VAL A 196 -16.17 1.05 -7.12
N ILE A 197 -16.79 0.06 -7.76
CA ILE A 197 -16.27 -0.58 -8.96
C ILE A 197 -16.11 0.43 -10.08
N ASP A 198 -17.09 1.31 -10.30
CA ASP A 198 -17.03 2.35 -11.32
C ASP A 198 -15.77 3.22 -11.17
N ARG A 199 -15.47 3.66 -9.95
CA ARG A 199 -14.26 4.44 -9.64
C ARG A 199 -12.97 3.65 -9.89
N VAL A 200 -12.93 2.41 -9.40
CA VAL A 200 -11.78 1.52 -9.53
C VAL A 200 -11.57 1.07 -10.99
N VAL A 201 -12.63 0.96 -11.80
CA VAL A 201 -12.54 0.60 -13.22
C VAL A 201 -12.20 1.81 -14.07
N HIS A 202 -12.69 3.00 -13.72
CA HIS A 202 -12.41 4.24 -14.45
C HIS A 202 -10.94 4.65 -14.36
N HIS A 203 -10.29 4.44 -13.21
CA HIS A 203 -8.90 4.85 -12.96
C HIS A 203 -7.96 3.75 -12.49
N GLY A 204 -8.41 2.50 -12.36
CA GLY A 204 -7.60 1.44 -11.78
C GLY A 204 -7.08 0.40 -12.77
N ARG A 205 -6.06 -0.32 -12.33
CA ARG A 205 -5.41 -1.43 -13.06
C ARG A 205 -5.72 -2.74 -12.34
N LEU A 206 -6.28 -3.69 -13.08
CA LEU A 206 -6.54 -5.03 -12.57
C LEU A 206 -5.35 -5.94 -12.85
N LEU A 207 -4.64 -6.34 -11.79
CA LEU A 207 -3.57 -7.34 -11.85
C LEU A 207 -4.17 -8.66 -11.39
N ARG A 208 -4.14 -9.66 -12.27
CA ARG A 208 -4.66 -11.01 -11.96
C ARG A 208 -3.53 -11.93 -11.54
N PHE A 209 -3.72 -12.62 -10.41
CA PHE A 209 -2.76 -13.53 -9.82
C PHE A 209 -3.24 -14.96 -10.01
N ARG A 210 -2.46 -15.78 -10.71
CA ARG A 210 -2.78 -17.18 -11.01
C ARG A 210 -1.66 -18.09 -10.56
N GLY A 211 -2.00 -19.31 -10.17
CA GLY A 211 -1.03 -20.36 -9.85
C GLY A 211 -1.15 -20.88 -8.42
N GLU A 212 -0.25 -21.81 -8.08
CA GLU A 212 -0.28 -22.49 -6.78
C GLU A 212 0.16 -21.58 -5.63
N SER A 213 -0.50 -21.75 -4.49
CA SER A 213 -0.16 -21.05 -3.25
C SER A 213 1.32 -21.24 -2.89
N TYR A 214 2.06 -20.13 -2.84
CA TYR A 214 3.45 -20.10 -2.38
C TYR A 214 3.60 -20.71 -0.99
N ARG A 215 2.65 -20.45 -0.09
CA ARG A 215 2.65 -21.00 1.27
C ARG A 215 2.59 -22.53 1.28
N VAL A 216 1.81 -23.11 0.38
CA VAL A 216 1.68 -24.57 0.24
C VAL A 216 2.96 -25.16 -0.36
N ARG A 217 3.48 -24.57 -1.45
CA ARG A 217 4.74 -25.01 -2.07
C ARG A 217 5.89 -25.01 -1.06
N HIS A 218 6.04 -23.93 -0.29
CA HIS A 218 7.11 -23.82 0.72
C HIS A 218 6.96 -24.81 1.88
N ALA A 219 5.72 -25.05 2.35
CA ALA A 219 5.46 -26.05 3.38
C ALA A 219 5.79 -27.48 2.92
N LEU A 220 5.48 -27.81 1.66
CA LEU A 220 5.80 -29.11 1.06
C LEU A 220 7.31 -29.31 0.85
N MET A 221 8.04 -28.26 0.42
CA MET A 221 9.50 -28.33 0.27
C MET A 221 10.23 -28.51 1.61
N GLN A 222 9.76 -27.86 2.69
CA GLN A 222 10.36 -28.03 4.03
C GLN A 222 10.05 -29.40 4.65
N GLY A 223 8.87 -29.96 4.38
CA GLY A 223 8.52 -31.32 4.84
C GLY A 223 9.26 -32.45 4.11
N GLY A 224 9.70 -32.22 2.86
CA GLY A 224 10.51 -33.17 2.10
C GLY A 224 11.98 -33.23 2.55
N ALA A 225 12.54 -32.11 3.01
CA ALA A 225 13.93 -32.02 3.47
C ALA A 225 14.18 -32.69 4.84
N GLN A 226 13.14 -33.03 5.60
CA GLN A 226 13.22 -33.76 6.87
C GLN A 226 13.10 -35.29 6.74
N LYS A 227 12.97 -35.83 5.52
CA LYS A 227 12.84 -37.26 5.25
C LYS A 227 13.96 -37.83 4.34
N GLY A 228 15.08 -37.12 4.22
CA GLY A 228 16.28 -37.56 3.49
C GLY A 228 17.40 -37.96 4.43
#